data_AF-A0A261PZM0-F1
#
_entry.id   AF-A0A261PZM0-F1
#
_cell.length_a   1.000
_cell.length_b   1.000
_cell.length_c   1.000
_cell.angle_alpha   90.00
_cell.angle_beta   90.00
_cell.angle_gamma   90.00
#
_symmetry.space_group_name_H-M   'P 1'
#
loop_
_entity.id
_entity.type
_entity.pdbx_description
1 polymer ?
#
loop_
_entity_poly.entity_id
_entity_poly.type
_entity_poly.pdbx_seq_one_letter_code
_entity_poly.pdbx_strand_id
1 'polypeptide(L)'
;MINKGPLLTVQSKRHWLYFWGALVAMALLCIGAGIFFSYSFFSHYGLRKTTTGEQAFMIFGVVFIISFFYGAWSFWEQAPRIVLDTEKLIYNGTEVFYWKDLERLELTGKHHSKLLWATGEGVQMLFKGNVKRVFFDHMYQNSWLMKLFLEQIVLQQQERISLPRVTVLEYSTNKAAYYRGSVWRAMLFYMFLVINVSLALSLQNPVNREPSLMLGYVTIIFFFWRMAAHCLYYVGISETELVIRNRLWPGYQKVFLLEELREVAYEHKGKGLHAIKVIRKDFKTHSFIADGLSKREWLNLRDKLRAQGMRVRNELGIRRKREATV
;
A
#
# COMPACT_ATOMS: atom_id res chain seq x y z
N MET A 1 6.94 -25.75 -4.35
CA MET A 1 8.15 -26.57 -4.22
C MET A 1 9.29 -25.68 -3.74
N ILE A 2 9.72 -25.84 -2.49
CA ILE A 2 10.86 -25.10 -1.93
C ILE A 2 12.08 -25.99 -2.18
N ASN A 3 12.99 -25.53 -3.04
CA ASN A 3 14.21 -26.24 -3.37
C ASN A 3 15.08 -26.33 -2.09
N LYS A 4 15.51 -27.54 -1.72
CA LYS A 4 16.25 -27.81 -0.46
C LYS A 4 17.76 -27.49 -0.55
N GLY A 5 18.20 -26.75 -1.57
CA GLY A 5 19.56 -26.22 -1.65
C GLY A 5 19.70 -24.89 -0.91
N PRO A 6 20.92 -24.46 -0.54
CA PRO A 6 21.15 -23.08 -0.11
C PRO A 6 20.64 -22.15 -1.23
N LEU A 7 19.76 -21.21 -0.89
CA LEU A 7 19.32 -20.17 -1.83
C LEU A 7 20.49 -19.21 -2.04
N LEU A 8 21.41 -19.60 -2.93
CA LEU A 8 22.56 -18.80 -3.31
C LEU A 8 22.13 -17.51 -4.01
N THR A 9 20.98 -17.52 -4.67
CA THR A 9 20.45 -16.37 -5.40
C THR A 9 18.95 -16.17 -5.18
N VAL A 10 18.53 -14.91 -5.05
CA VAL A 10 17.12 -14.49 -4.96
C VAL A 10 16.82 -13.51 -6.09
N GLN A 11 15.94 -13.91 -7.00
CA GLN A 11 15.47 -13.05 -8.09
C GLN A 11 14.13 -12.40 -7.72
N SER A 12 14.01 -11.10 -8.00
CA SER A 12 12.78 -10.33 -7.82
C SER A 12 11.67 -10.82 -8.75
N LYS A 13 10.44 -10.91 -8.22
CA LYS A 13 9.22 -11.23 -8.97
C LYS A 13 8.27 -10.05 -8.86
N ARG A 14 7.97 -9.41 -9.99
CA ARG A 14 7.01 -8.29 -10.03
C ARG A 14 5.64 -8.75 -9.54
N HIS A 15 4.96 -7.89 -8.79
CA HIS A 15 3.68 -8.24 -8.19
C HIS A 15 2.59 -8.33 -9.26
N TRP A 16 1.89 -9.47 -9.37
CA TRP A 16 0.89 -9.66 -10.42
C TRP A 16 -0.20 -8.58 -10.42
N LEU A 17 -0.82 -8.31 -9.28
CA LEU A 17 -1.90 -7.32 -9.19
C LEU A 17 -1.39 -5.88 -9.23
N TYR A 18 -0.47 -5.52 -8.34
CA TYR A 18 0.04 -4.15 -8.25
C TYR A 18 0.81 -3.71 -9.49
N PHE A 19 1.59 -4.59 -10.11
CA PHE A 19 2.37 -4.22 -11.30
C PHE A 19 1.57 -4.45 -12.58
N TRP A 20 1.25 -5.71 -12.90
CA TRP A 20 0.58 -6.03 -14.17
C TRP A 20 -0.88 -5.58 -14.18
N GLY A 21 -1.60 -5.76 -13.07
CA GLY A 21 -2.98 -5.29 -12.95
C GLY A 21 -3.10 -3.77 -13.09
N ALA A 22 -2.18 -3.00 -12.49
CA ALA A 22 -2.15 -1.54 -12.66
C ALA A 22 -1.85 -1.13 -14.11
N LEU A 23 -0.90 -1.79 -14.78
CA LEU A 23 -0.60 -1.52 -16.20
C LEU A 23 -1.80 -1.83 -17.11
N VAL A 24 -2.48 -2.96 -16.88
CA VAL A 24 -3.68 -3.32 -17.64
C VAL A 24 -4.80 -2.32 -17.38
N ALA A 25 -5.06 -1.96 -16.13
CA ALA A 25 -6.07 -0.96 -15.79
C ALA A 25 -5.75 0.40 -16.43
N MET A 26 -4.49 0.84 -16.40
CA MET A 26 -4.04 2.07 -17.04
C MET A 26 -4.18 2.01 -18.57
N ALA A 27 -3.86 0.87 -19.19
CA ALA A 27 -4.07 0.67 -20.62
C ALA A 27 -5.55 0.79 -20.98
N LEU A 28 -6.43 0.10 -20.26
CA LEU A 28 -7.87 0.15 -20.51
C LEU A 28 -8.43 1.55 -20.33
N LEU A 29 -8.01 2.27 -19.29
CA LEU A 29 -8.49 3.63 -19.03
C LEU A 29 -7.95 4.63 -20.06
N CYS A 30 -6.63 4.66 -20.29
CA CYS A 30 -6.01 5.67 -21.14
C CYS A 30 -6.15 5.35 -22.63
N ILE A 31 -5.80 4.13 -23.06
CA ILE A 31 -5.96 3.74 -24.47
C ILE A 31 -7.45 3.64 -24.80
N GLY A 32 -8.26 3.03 -23.93
CA GLY A 32 -9.70 2.91 -24.16
C GLY A 32 -10.38 4.27 -24.26
N ALA A 33 -10.12 5.21 -23.34
CA ALA A 33 -10.62 6.58 -23.46
C ALA A 33 -10.06 7.28 -24.70
N GLY A 34 -8.77 7.09 -25.01
CA GLY A 34 -8.13 7.67 -26.19
C GLY A 34 -8.79 7.26 -27.51
N ILE A 35 -9.04 5.95 -27.66
CA ILE A 35 -9.76 5.38 -28.80
C ILE A 35 -11.20 5.88 -28.81
N PHE A 36 -11.90 5.86 -27.67
CA PHE A 36 -13.27 6.34 -27.57
C PHE A 36 -13.41 7.80 -28.03
N PHE A 37 -12.55 8.70 -27.54
CA PHE A 37 -12.59 10.11 -27.93
C PHE A 37 -12.24 10.30 -29.41
N SER A 38 -11.24 9.58 -29.91
CA SER A 38 -10.86 9.65 -31.32
C SER A 38 -11.97 9.11 -32.24
N TYR A 39 -12.59 7.99 -31.87
CA TYR A 39 -13.71 7.41 -32.60
C TYR A 39 -14.94 8.32 -32.57
N SER A 40 -15.28 8.87 -31.40
CA SER A 40 -16.39 9.83 -31.26
C SER A 40 -16.16 11.05 -32.15
N PHE A 41 -14.92 11.53 -32.25
CA PHE A 41 -14.57 12.62 -33.15
C PHE A 41 -14.78 12.26 -34.63
N PHE A 42 -14.20 11.15 -35.09
CA PHE A 42 -14.31 10.75 -36.50
C PHE A 42 -15.73 10.36 -36.92
N SER A 43 -16.50 9.73 -36.04
CA SER A 43 -17.87 9.29 -36.31
C SER A 43 -18.85 10.47 -36.43
N HIS A 44 -18.67 11.54 -35.65
CA HIS A 44 -19.59 12.67 -35.64
C HIS A 44 -19.15 13.82 -36.55
N TYR A 45 -17.85 14.06 -36.70
CA TYR A 45 -17.33 15.26 -37.36
C TYR A 45 -16.55 14.96 -38.65
N GLY A 46 -15.89 13.80 -38.72
CA GLY A 46 -15.13 13.36 -39.91
C GLY A 46 -14.08 14.39 -40.35
N LEU A 47 -13.94 14.59 -41.67
CA LEU A 47 -13.00 15.55 -42.28
C LEU A 47 -13.62 16.93 -42.57
N ARG A 48 -14.79 17.24 -42.00
CA ARG A 48 -15.46 18.53 -42.24
C ARG A 48 -14.74 19.66 -41.47
N LYS A 49 -15.01 20.92 -41.83
CA LYS A 49 -14.54 22.07 -41.03
C LYS A 49 -15.12 21.96 -39.63
N THR A 50 -14.27 21.66 -38.66
CA THR A 50 -14.62 21.48 -37.25
C THR A 50 -14.48 22.77 -36.47
N THR A 51 -15.29 22.92 -35.42
CA THR A 51 -15.13 24.00 -34.45
C THR A 51 -14.00 23.69 -33.46
N THR A 52 -13.51 24.71 -32.75
CA THR A 52 -12.39 24.57 -31.80
C THR A 52 -12.67 23.54 -30.70
N GLY A 53 -13.93 23.43 -30.24
CA GLY A 53 -14.33 22.45 -29.22
C GLY A 53 -14.30 21.00 -29.72
N GLU A 54 -14.56 20.79 -31.00
CA GLU A 54 -14.58 19.45 -31.62
C GLU A 54 -13.15 18.93 -31.82
N GLN A 55 -12.23 19.81 -32.24
CA GLN A 55 -10.80 19.48 -32.36
C GLN A 55 -10.19 19.07 -31.02
N ALA A 56 -10.71 19.60 -29.90
CA ALA A 56 -10.25 19.24 -28.57
C ALA A 56 -10.46 17.74 -28.27
N PHE A 57 -11.55 17.12 -28.74
CA PHE A 57 -11.79 15.69 -28.54
C PHE A 57 -10.69 14.81 -29.16
N MET A 58 -10.25 15.14 -30.37
CA MET A 58 -9.14 14.43 -31.02
C MET A 58 -7.83 14.63 -30.26
N ILE A 59 -7.54 15.87 -29.84
CA ILE A 59 -6.34 16.19 -29.06
C ILE A 59 -6.33 15.41 -27.74
N PHE A 60 -7.45 15.39 -27.00
CA PHE A 60 -7.58 14.59 -25.78
C PHE A 60 -7.33 13.11 -26.06
N GLY A 61 -7.89 12.59 -27.15
CA GLY A 61 -7.67 11.21 -27.60
C GLY A 61 -6.18 10.87 -27.72
N VAL A 62 -5.44 11.69 -28.47
CA VAL A 62 -3.98 11.54 -28.67
C VAL A 62 -3.22 11.70 -27.35
N VAL A 63 -3.55 12.70 -26.54
CA VAL A 63 -2.90 12.96 -25.24
C VAL A 63 -3.07 11.78 -24.30
N PHE A 64 -4.25 11.16 -24.24
CA PHE A 64 -4.46 9.97 -23.40
C PHE A 64 -3.59 8.79 -23.83
N ILE A 65 -3.46 8.56 -25.14
CA ILE A 65 -2.62 7.48 -25.68
C ILE A 65 -1.13 7.75 -25.36
N ILE A 66 -0.64 8.97 -25.59
CA ILE A 66 0.75 9.35 -25.25
C ILE A 66 0.99 9.21 -23.75
N SER A 67 0.03 9.65 -22.93
CA SER A 67 0.10 9.55 -21.47
C SER A 67 0.21 8.10 -21.00
N PHE A 68 -0.46 7.16 -21.69
CA PHE A 68 -0.29 5.73 -21.40
C PHE A 68 1.14 5.27 -21.64
N PHE A 69 1.73 5.53 -22.81
CA PHE A 69 3.08 5.06 -23.12
C PHE A 69 4.11 5.66 -22.16
N TYR A 70 4.01 6.95 -21.88
CA TYR A 70 4.86 7.61 -20.88
C TYR A 70 4.69 7.00 -19.50
N GLY A 71 3.44 6.83 -19.05
CA GLY A 71 3.12 6.21 -17.76
C GLY A 71 3.61 4.77 -17.64
N ALA A 72 3.46 3.97 -18.70
CA ALA A 72 3.87 2.56 -18.72
C ALA A 72 5.39 2.43 -18.67
N TRP A 73 6.12 3.24 -19.45
CA TRP A 73 7.57 3.32 -19.39
C TRP A 73 8.04 3.72 -17.99
N SER A 74 7.47 4.81 -17.44
CA SER A 74 7.79 5.30 -16.10
C SER A 74 7.55 4.24 -15.02
N PHE A 75 6.42 3.54 -15.09
CA PHE A 75 6.07 2.50 -14.15
C PHE A 75 7.02 1.30 -14.25
N TRP A 76 7.48 0.97 -15.46
CA TRP A 76 8.44 -0.10 -15.69
C TRP A 76 9.81 0.19 -15.09
N GLU A 77 10.30 1.43 -15.21
CA GLU A 77 11.59 1.85 -14.63
C GLU A 77 11.65 1.73 -13.11
N GLN A 78 10.49 1.83 -12.42
CA GLN A 78 10.42 1.75 -10.96
C GLN A 78 10.35 0.33 -10.39
N ALA A 79 10.13 -0.66 -11.25
CA ALA A 79 10.17 -2.07 -10.89
C ALA A 79 11.29 -2.78 -11.67
N PRO A 80 12.55 -2.36 -11.49
CA PRO A 80 13.70 -2.98 -12.14
C PRO A 80 13.78 -4.46 -11.80
N ARG A 81 14.38 -5.25 -12.71
CA ARG A 81 14.73 -6.63 -12.39
C ARG A 81 15.91 -6.62 -11.41
N ILE A 82 15.75 -7.25 -10.26
CA ILE A 82 16.77 -7.35 -9.22
C ILE A 82 17.14 -8.80 -9.03
N VAL A 83 18.44 -9.10 -9.02
CA VAL A 83 18.98 -10.40 -8.62
C VAL A 83 19.95 -10.16 -7.48
N LEU A 84 19.68 -10.80 -6.35
CA LEU A 84 20.53 -10.80 -5.17
C LEU A 84 21.33 -12.09 -5.16
N ASP A 85 22.64 -11.97 -5.08
CA ASP A 85 23.61 -13.06 -4.97
C ASP A 85 24.40 -12.90 -3.66
N THR A 86 25.17 -13.90 -3.23
CA THR A 86 25.93 -13.85 -1.97
C THR A 86 27.02 -12.78 -1.96
N GLU A 87 27.47 -12.33 -3.14
CA GLU A 87 28.56 -11.34 -3.28
C GLU A 87 28.11 -10.01 -3.91
N LYS A 88 27.00 -10.01 -4.66
CA LYS A 88 26.61 -8.89 -5.52
C LYS A 88 25.10 -8.74 -5.71
N LEU A 89 24.71 -7.51 -6.04
CA LEU A 89 23.44 -7.09 -6.59
C LEU A 89 23.58 -6.95 -8.10
N ILE A 90 22.69 -7.57 -8.87
CA ILE A 90 22.50 -7.26 -10.29
C ILE A 90 21.20 -6.46 -10.43
N TYR A 91 21.32 -5.24 -10.94
CA TYR A 91 20.23 -4.28 -11.08
C TYR A 91 19.91 -4.03 -12.55
N ASN A 92 18.63 -4.17 -12.91
CA ASN A 92 18.12 -4.11 -14.27
C ASN A 92 18.80 -5.07 -15.28
N GLY A 93 19.48 -6.12 -14.78
CA GLY A 93 20.17 -7.12 -15.58
C GLY A 93 21.56 -6.72 -16.09
N THR A 94 21.96 -5.45 -15.96
CA THR A 94 23.23 -4.93 -16.52
C THR A 94 24.15 -4.33 -15.46
N GLU A 95 23.61 -3.58 -14.51
CA GLU A 95 24.40 -2.93 -13.48
C GLU A 95 24.75 -3.93 -12.37
N VAL A 96 26.02 -4.00 -11.98
CA VAL A 96 26.51 -4.90 -10.93
C VAL A 96 27.08 -4.09 -9.78
N PHE A 97 26.61 -4.35 -8.55
CA PHE A 97 27.12 -3.73 -7.33
C PHE A 97 27.56 -4.81 -6.35
N TYR A 98 28.76 -4.71 -5.80
CA TYR A 98 29.26 -5.70 -4.83
C TYR A 98 28.91 -5.29 -3.40
N TRP A 99 28.64 -6.28 -2.54
CA TRP A 99 28.32 -6.00 -1.13
C TRP A 99 29.47 -5.38 -0.36
N LYS A 100 30.72 -5.63 -0.76
CA LYS A 100 31.92 -4.96 -0.22
C LYS A 100 31.93 -3.44 -0.39
N ASP A 101 31.11 -2.94 -1.32
CA ASP A 101 30.97 -1.52 -1.62
C ASP A 101 29.68 -0.93 -1.02
N LEU A 102 28.93 -1.71 -0.23
CA LEU A 102 27.74 -1.26 0.49
C LEU A 102 28.15 -0.43 1.71
N GLU A 103 27.77 0.83 1.74
CA GLU A 103 28.04 1.74 2.87
C GLU A 103 26.88 1.77 3.87
N ARG A 104 25.64 1.75 3.37
CA ARG A 104 24.44 1.80 4.20
C ARG A 104 23.30 1.01 3.58
N LEU A 105 22.60 0.27 4.42
CA LEU A 105 21.43 -0.52 4.05
C LEU A 105 20.27 -0.24 5.00
N GLU A 106 19.16 0.21 4.44
CA GLU A 106 17.91 0.44 5.14
C GLU A 106 16.86 -0.52 4.60
N LEU A 107 16.45 -1.49 5.42
CA LEU A 107 15.51 -2.53 5.00
C LEU A 107 14.05 -2.11 5.10
N THR A 108 13.77 -1.07 5.87
CA THR A 108 12.44 -0.49 6.05
C THR A 108 12.55 1.02 6.07
N GLY A 109 11.49 1.69 5.59
CA GLY A 109 11.49 3.13 5.39
C GLY A 109 10.65 3.54 4.19
N LYS A 110 10.18 4.79 4.22
CA LYS A 110 9.55 5.43 3.08
C LYS A 110 10.60 6.12 2.23
N HIS A 111 10.64 5.76 0.96
CA HIS A 111 11.53 6.38 -0.02
C HIS A 111 10.70 7.07 -1.09
N HIS A 112 11.22 8.19 -1.60
CA HIS A 112 10.57 8.93 -2.67
C HIS A 112 10.94 8.29 -4.02
N SER A 113 9.92 7.97 -4.82
CA SER A 113 10.10 7.67 -6.23
C SER A 113 10.28 8.98 -6.98
N LYS A 114 11.37 9.10 -7.75
CA LYS A 114 11.61 10.27 -8.60
C LYS A 114 10.52 10.48 -9.65
N LEU A 115 9.83 9.41 -10.06
CA LEU A 115 9.05 9.40 -11.30
C LEU A 115 7.53 9.34 -11.10
N LEU A 116 7.03 8.81 -9.98
CA LEU A 116 5.59 8.83 -9.65
C LEU A 116 5.18 9.95 -8.67
N TRP A 117 6.13 10.80 -8.27
CA TRP A 117 5.95 11.74 -7.15
C TRP A 117 5.35 11.07 -5.90
N ALA A 118 5.57 9.77 -5.76
CA ALA A 118 4.97 8.93 -4.73
C ALA A 118 6.03 8.53 -3.72
N THR A 119 5.63 8.38 -2.47
CA THR A 119 6.46 7.76 -1.43
C THR A 119 5.98 6.34 -1.20
N GLY A 120 6.90 5.39 -1.13
CA GLY A 120 6.60 3.99 -0.94
C GLY A 120 7.50 3.36 0.11
N GLU A 121 6.98 2.34 0.81
CA GLU A 121 7.83 1.46 1.62
C GLU A 121 8.79 0.72 0.70
N GLY A 122 10.06 0.65 1.08
CA GLY A 122 11.06 -0.04 0.29
C GLY A 122 12.33 -0.36 1.06
N VAL A 123 13.33 -0.79 0.29
CA VAL A 123 14.71 -0.91 0.73
C VAL A 123 15.52 0.18 0.06
N GLN A 124 16.42 0.81 0.80
CA GLN A 124 17.43 1.71 0.27
C GLN A 124 18.83 1.15 0.52
N MET A 125 19.60 1.07 -0.56
CA MET A 125 21.01 0.70 -0.55
C MET A 125 21.82 1.92 -1.00
N LEU A 126 22.85 2.27 -0.23
CA LEU A 126 23.85 3.25 -0.58
C LEU A 126 25.19 2.55 -0.77
N PHE A 127 25.74 2.65 -1.97
CA PHE A 127 27.05 2.12 -2.32
C PHE A 127 28.09 3.24 -2.40
N LYS A 128 29.37 2.86 -2.35
CA LYS A 128 30.51 3.76 -2.56
C LYS A 128 30.31 4.64 -3.79
N GLY A 129 30.77 5.88 -3.69
CA GLY A 129 30.53 6.90 -4.72
C GLY A 129 29.11 7.48 -4.68
N ASN A 130 28.42 7.37 -3.53
CA ASN A 130 27.08 7.92 -3.31
C ASN A 130 26.02 7.35 -4.28
N VAL A 131 26.21 6.10 -4.74
CA VAL A 131 25.27 5.46 -5.66
C VAL A 131 24.12 4.88 -4.85
N LYS A 132 22.97 5.54 -4.93
CA LYS A 132 21.74 5.13 -4.25
C LYS A 132 20.90 4.23 -5.16
N ARG A 133 20.44 3.10 -4.61
CA ARG A 133 19.48 2.19 -5.23
C ARG A 133 18.32 1.95 -4.28
N VAL A 134 17.10 1.99 -4.81
CA VAL A 134 15.86 1.83 -4.04
C VAL A 134 14.97 0.86 -4.78
N PHE A 135 14.33 -0.06 -4.05
CA PHE A 135 13.24 -0.85 -4.60
C PHE A 135 12.06 -0.85 -3.63
N PHE A 136 10.85 -0.78 -4.19
CA PHE A 136 9.62 -0.60 -3.43
C PHE A 136 8.91 -1.93 -3.19
N ASP A 137 8.49 -2.18 -1.94
CA ASP A 137 7.95 -3.47 -1.52
C ASP A 137 6.73 -3.92 -2.32
N HIS A 138 5.84 -2.97 -2.62
CA HIS A 138 4.58 -3.23 -3.30
C HIS A 138 4.74 -3.59 -4.78
N MET A 139 5.90 -3.27 -5.37
CA MET A 139 6.22 -3.62 -6.76
C MET A 139 6.62 -5.09 -6.91
N TYR A 140 6.97 -5.78 -5.83
CA TYR A 140 7.47 -7.15 -5.86
C TYR A 140 6.69 -8.09 -4.93
N GLN A 141 6.30 -9.25 -5.45
CA GLN A 141 5.59 -10.28 -4.69
C GLN A 141 6.46 -10.95 -3.62
N ASN A 142 7.77 -11.02 -3.86
CA ASN A 142 8.75 -11.63 -2.98
C ASN A 142 9.68 -10.60 -2.30
N SER A 143 9.23 -9.35 -2.14
CA SER A 143 9.98 -8.30 -1.43
C SER A 143 10.39 -8.74 -0.01
N TRP A 144 9.51 -9.45 0.70
CA TRP A 144 9.81 -10.03 2.02
C TRP A 144 11.03 -10.98 2.00
N LEU A 145 11.15 -11.82 0.96
CA LEU A 145 12.27 -12.75 0.80
C LEU A 145 13.56 -12.01 0.44
N MET A 146 13.46 -10.98 -0.40
CA MET A 146 14.60 -10.13 -0.74
C MET A 146 15.15 -9.41 0.50
N LYS A 147 14.26 -8.91 1.38
CA LYS A 147 14.67 -8.29 2.65
C LYS A 147 15.29 -9.29 3.61
N LEU A 148 14.74 -10.50 3.73
CA LEU A 148 15.34 -11.57 4.51
C LEU A 148 16.74 -11.93 3.99
N PHE A 149 16.93 -12.01 2.67
CA PHE A 149 18.25 -12.23 2.07
C PHE A 149 19.24 -11.13 2.49
N LEU A 150 18.85 -9.87 2.33
CA LEU A 150 19.70 -8.74 2.69
C LEU A 150 20.01 -8.69 4.19
N GLU A 151 19.06 -9.04 5.05
CA GLU A 151 19.31 -9.11 6.49
C GLU A 151 20.21 -10.27 6.88
N GLN A 152 19.86 -11.49 6.49
CA GLN A 152 20.50 -12.70 7.01
C GLN A 152 21.83 -12.98 6.30
N ILE A 153 21.86 -12.85 4.98
CA ILE A 153 23.06 -13.17 4.18
C ILE A 153 24.01 -11.98 4.13
N VAL A 154 23.50 -10.78 3.82
CA VAL A 154 24.38 -9.62 3.60
C VAL A 154 24.81 -8.96 4.91
N LEU A 155 23.87 -8.70 5.83
CA LEU A 155 24.21 -8.04 7.11
C LEU A 155 24.71 -9.01 8.18
N GLN A 156 24.05 -10.16 8.35
CA GLN A 156 24.38 -11.12 9.41
C GLN A 156 25.37 -12.21 8.96
N GLN A 157 25.76 -12.23 7.68
CA GLN A 157 26.71 -13.20 7.11
C GLN A 157 26.33 -14.66 7.36
N GLN A 158 25.04 -14.96 7.44
CA GLN A 158 24.54 -16.33 7.55
C GLN A 158 24.71 -17.05 6.21
N GLU A 159 24.97 -18.36 6.27
CA GLU A 159 25.09 -19.18 5.06
C GLU A 159 23.75 -19.47 4.39
N ARG A 160 22.65 -19.39 5.15
CA ARG A 160 21.31 -19.79 4.69
C ARG A 160 20.22 -18.90 5.25
N ILE A 161 19.19 -18.69 4.42
CA ILE A 161 17.97 -18.01 4.87
C ILE A 161 17.20 -18.94 5.81
N SER A 162 16.97 -18.48 7.03
CA SER A 162 16.08 -19.10 8.00
C SER A 162 14.76 -18.33 8.06
N LEU A 163 13.64 -19.02 7.84
CA LEU A 163 12.33 -18.42 8.03
C LEU A 163 12.04 -18.37 9.54
N PRO A 164 11.75 -17.20 10.12
CA PRO A 164 11.36 -17.15 11.52
C PRO A 164 10.06 -17.94 11.71
N ARG A 165 9.93 -18.61 12.86
CA ARG A 165 8.69 -19.29 13.21
C ARG A 165 7.58 -18.25 13.34
N VAL A 166 6.44 -18.59 12.76
CA VAL A 166 5.25 -17.75 12.70
C VAL A 166 4.09 -18.55 13.25
N THR A 167 3.57 -18.11 14.37
CA THR A 167 2.38 -18.61 15.02
C THR A 167 1.20 -17.78 14.51
N VAL A 168 0.22 -18.46 13.93
CA VAL A 168 -1.02 -17.82 13.51
C VAL A 168 -2.04 -18.02 14.62
N LEU A 169 -2.44 -16.93 15.25
CA LEU A 169 -3.53 -16.92 16.22
C LEU A 169 -4.80 -16.38 15.56
N GLU A 170 -5.90 -17.14 15.65
CA GLU A 170 -7.21 -16.70 15.17
C GLU A 170 -7.94 -15.83 16.21
N TYR A 171 -7.71 -16.11 17.49
CA TYR A 171 -8.29 -15.39 18.62
C TYR A 171 -7.25 -14.87 19.59
N SER A 172 -7.59 -13.76 20.25
CA SER A 172 -6.75 -13.20 21.32
C SER A 172 -6.96 -14.03 22.58
N THR A 173 -5.86 -14.46 23.19
CA THR A 173 -5.88 -15.24 24.42
C THR A 173 -5.86 -14.34 25.67
N ASN A 174 -5.47 -13.08 25.51
CA ASN A 174 -5.22 -12.15 26.61
C ASN A 174 -6.19 -10.97 26.67
N LYS A 175 -6.40 -10.42 27.86
CA LYS A 175 -7.19 -9.19 28.07
C LYS A 175 -6.46 -8.00 27.42
N ALA A 176 -6.98 -7.52 26.29
CA ALA A 176 -6.41 -6.39 25.57
C ALA A 176 -7.06 -5.05 25.97
N ALA A 177 -6.24 -3.99 26.08
CA ALA A 177 -6.74 -2.62 26.14
C ALA A 177 -7.02 -2.12 24.72
N TYR A 178 -8.25 -1.71 24.45
CA TYR A 178 -8.69 -1.31 23.11
C TYR A 178 -8.71 0.21 22.93
N TYR A 179 -8.10 0.64 21.83
CA TYR A 179 -8.15 2.00 21.31
C TYR A 179 -9.12 1.98 20.13
N ARG A 180 -10.38 2.34 20.37
CA ARG A 180 -11.48 2.21 19.38
C ARG A 180 -11.68 3.45 18.53
N GLY A 181 -11.30 4.63 19.01
CA GLY A 181 -11.62 5.89 18.35
C GLY A 181 -13.12 6.10 18.18
N SER A 182 -13.49 7.00 17.26
CA SER A 182 -14.88 7.31 16.92
C SER A 182 -15.11 7.13 15.42
N VAL A 183 -16.22 6.50 15.02
CA VAL A 183 -16.65 6.42 13.61
C VAL A 183 -16.92 7.81 13.03
N TRP A 184 -17.37 8.74 13.87
CA TRP A 184 -17.69 10.11 13.51
C TRP A 184 -16.47 10.98 13.17
N ARG A 185 -15.25 10.43 13.26
CA ARG A 185 -14.04 11.10 12.77
C ARG A 185 -13.63 10.65 11.37
N ALA A 186 -14.14 9.50 10.90
CA ALA A 186 -13.74 8.97 9.61
C ALA A 186 -14.53 9.64 8.49
N MET A 187 -13.85 10.37 7.60
CA MET A 187 -14.50 11.09 6.50
C MET A 187 -15.30 10.15 5.59
N LEU A 188 -14.75 8.97 5.28
CA LEU A 188 -15.40 7.98 4.41
C LEU A 188 -16.66 7.38 5.03
N PHE A 189 -16.82 7.43 6.35
CA PHE A 189 -18.06 7.04 7.00
C PHE A 189 -19.19 8.05 6.71
N TYR A 190 -18.90 9.35 6.71
CA TYR A 190 -19.89 10.36 6.30
C TYR A 190 -20.27 10.25 4.83
N MET A 191 -19.30 9.99 3.94
CA MET A 191 -19.61 9.74 2.52
C MET A 191 -20.57 8.56 2.37
N PHE A 192 -20.31 7.46 3.11
CA PHE A 192 -21.22 6.33 3.15
C PHE A 192 -22.62 6.76 3.63
N LEU A 193 -22.74 7.51 4.72
CA LEU A 193 -24.04 7.97 5.23
C LEU A 193 -24.80 8.86 4.23
N VAL A 194 -24.12 9.87 3.65
CA VAL A 194 -24.74 10.78 2.68
C VAL A 194 -25.26 10.03 1.48
N ILE A 195 -24.47 9.10 0.94
CA ILE A 195 -24.90 8.30 -0.22
C ILE A 195 -26.09 7.43 0.14
N ASN A 196 -26.11 6.79 1.31
CA ASN A 196 -27.26 5.99 1.73
C ASN A 196 -28.53 6.83 1.90
N VAL A 197 -28.43 8.02 2.50
CA VAL A 197 -29.58 8.93 2.64
C VAL A 197 -30.07 9.41 1.26
N SER A 198 -29.17 9.83 0.37
CA SER A 198 -29.52 10.26 -0.99
C SER A 198 -30.18 9.15 -1.82
N LEU A 199 -29.70 7.90 -1.67
CA LEU A 199 -30.30 6.74 -2.33
C LEU A 199 -31.67 6.40 -1.71
N ALA A 200 -31.81 6.45 -0.39
CA ALA A 200 -33.09 6.22 0.29
C ALA A 200 -34.16 7.25 -0.11
N LEU A 201 -33.78 8.53 -0.24
CA LEU A 201 -34.68 9.57 -0.75
C LEU A 201 -35.06 9.32 -2.21
N SER A 202 -34.12 8.90 -3.05
CA SER A 202 -34.40 8.54 -4.46
C SER A 202 -35.44 7.42 -4.58
N LEU A 203 -35.44 6.45 -3.65
CA LEU A 203 -36.40 5.33 -3.63
C LEU A 203 -37.82 5.73 -3.20
N GLN A 204 -38.02 6.94 -2.70
CA GLN A 204 -39.38 7.44 -2.42
C GLN A 204 -40.18 7.60 -3.71
N ASN A 205 -39.53 7.91 -4.84
CA ASN A 205 -40.16 7.95 -6.15
C ASN A 205 -40.41 6.52 -6.68
N PRO A 206 -41.67 6.12 -6.98
CA PRO A 206 -41.99 4.79 -7.49
C PRO A 206 -41.24 4.42 -8.77
N VAL A 207 -40.93 5.38 -9.65
CA VAL A 207 -40.20 5.15 -10.91
C VAL A 207 -38.80 4.59 -10.67
N ASN A 208 -38.19 4.90 -9.52
CA ASN A 208 -36.84 4.44 -9.17
C ASN A 208 -36.82 3.06 -8.50
N ARG A 209 -37.98 2.40 -8.35
CA ARG A 209 -38.10 1.08 -7.68
C ARG A 209 -37.99 -0.11 -8.63
N GLU A 210 -37.63 0.14 -9.89
CA GLU A 210 -37.34 -0.91 -10.86
C GLU A 210 -36.23 -1.85 -10.34
N PRO A 211 -36.36 -3.18 -10.50
CA PRO A 211 -35.40 -4.15 -9.94
C PRO A 211 -33.94 -3.90 -10.38
N SER A 212 -33.73 -3.47 -11.62
CA SER A 212 -32.39 -3.17 -12.16
C SER A 212 -31.74 -1.97 -11.45
N LEU A 213 -32.50 -0.93 -11.16
CA LEU A 213 -32.04 0.24 -10.40
C LEU A 213 -31.77 -0.14 -8.94
N MET A 214 -32.62 -0.96 -8.33
CA MET A 214 -32.39 -1.45 -6.96
C MET A 214 -31.10 -2.25 -6.85
N LEU A 215 -30.80 -3.12 -7.83
CA LEU A 215 -29.53 -3.86 -7.87
C LEU A 215 -28.33 -2.91 -8.00
N GLY A 216 -28.44 -1.88 -8.84
CA GLY A 216 -27.45 -0.82 -8.94
C GLY A 216 -27.21 -0.12 -7.60
N TYR A 217 -28.28 0.22 -6.87
CA TYR A 217 -28.17 0.83 -5.54
C TYR A 217 -27.52 -0.07 -4.51
N VAL A 218 -27.89 -1.36 -4.45
CA VAL A 218 -27.25 -2.33 -3.55
C VAL A 218 -25.75 -2.41 -3.84
N THR A 219 -25.37 -2.41 -5.11
CA THR A 219 -23.96 -2.44 -5.53
C THR A 219 -23.21 -1.19 -5.06
N ILE A 220 -23.81 -0.01 -5.24
CA ILE A 220 -23.22 1.27 -4.79
C ILE A 220 -23.10 1.30 -3.26
N ILE A 221 -24.16 0.95 -2.53
CA ILE A 221 -24.17 0.89 -1.06
C ILE A 221 -23.07 -0.06 -0.57
N PHE A 222 -22.99 -1.25 -1.14
CA PHE A 222 -21.98 -2.24 -0.79
C PHE A 222 -20.56 -1.71 -1.05
N PHE A 223 -20.33 -1.06 -2.20
CA PHE A 223 -19.05 -0.46 -2.54
C PHE A 223 -18.64 0.61 -1.51
N PHE A 224 -19.51 1.56 -1.18
CA PHE A 224 -19.20 2.60 -0.19
C PHE A 224 -19.09 2.06 1.23
N TRP A 225 -19.92 1.08 1.61
CA TRP A 225 -19.77 0.37 2.89
C TRP A 225 -18.40 -0.30 2.96
N ARG A 226 -17.96 -0.98 1.89
CA ARG A 226 -16.66 -1.64 1.83
C ARG A 226 -15.49 -0.66 1.93
N MET A 227 -15.62 0.54 1.37
CA MET A 227 -14.64 1.63 1.53
C MET A 227 -14.60 2.15 2.97
N ALA A 228 -15.75 2.44 3.57
CA ALA A 228 -15.84 2.89 4.96
C ALA A 228 -15.28 1.82 5.92
N ALA A 229 -15.63 0.55 5.71
CA ALA A 229 -15.11 -0.57 6.47
C ALA A 229 -13.59 -0.67 6.36
N HIS A 230 -13.00 -0.44 5.17
CA HIS A 230 -11.54 -0.45 5.00
C HIS A 230 -10.79 0.60 5.83
N CYS A 231 -11.49 1.62 6.36
CA CYS A 231 -10.88 2.76 7.05
C CYS A 231 -11.15 2.79 8.57
N LEU A 232 -11.94 1.85 9.07
CA LEU A 232 -12.42 1.81 10.45
C LEU A 232 -11.86 0.60 11.23
N TYR A 233 -10.55 0.37 11.10
CA TYR A 233 -9.86 -0.56 11.98
C TYR A 233 -9.59 0.08 13.35
N TYR A 234 -9.55 -0.75 14.38
CA TYR A 234 -9.15 -0.35 15.72
C TYR A 234 -8.19 -1.36 16.33
N VAL A 235 -7.42 -0.90 17.31
CA VAL A 235 -6.26 -1.62 17.82
C VAL A 235 -6.46 -1.98 19.29
N GLY A 236 -6.21 -3.23 19.63
CA GLY A 236 -6.10 -3.74 20.99
C GLY A 236 -4.66 -4.14 21.27
N ILE A 237 -4.18 -3.87 22.49
CA ILE A 237 -2.86 -4.30 22.95
C ILE A 237 -3.02 -5.03 24.28
N SER A 238 -2.61 -6.30 24.31
CA SER A 238 -2.39 -7.10 25.52
C SER A 238 -0.90 -7.19 25.83
N GLU A 239 -0.48 -7.95 26.85
CA GLU A 239 0.92 -8.11 27.22
C GLU A 239 1.78 -8.77 26.14
N THR A 240 1.21 -9.71 25.37
CA THR A 240 1.92 -10.49 24.36
C THR A 240 1.36 -10.34 22.95
N GLU A 241 0.19 -9.72 22.79
CA GLU A 241 -0.54 -9.67 21.51
C GLU A 241 -0.91 -8.23 21.09
N LEU A 242 -0.77 -7.97 19.80
CA LEU A 242 -1.39 -6.86 19.09
C LEU A 242 -2.60 -7.37 18.31
N VAL A 243 -3.78 -6.89 18.69
CA VAL A 243 -5.07 -7.30 18.11
C VAL A 243 -5.58 -6.19 17.21
N ILE A 244 -5.88 -6.50 15.95
CA ILE A 244 -6.51 -5.57 15.02
C ILE A 244 -7.93 -6.07 14.74
N ARG A 245 -8.91 -5.21 14.90
CA ARG A 245 -10.33 -5.51 14.60
C ARG A 245 -10.92 -4.46 13.69
N ASN A 246 -11.97 -4.83 12.99
CA ASN A 246 -12.74 -3.88 12.18
C ASN A 246 -14.05 -3.50 12.87
N ARG A 247 -14.44 -2.24 12.79
CA ARG A 247 -15.65 -1.75 13.44
C ARG A 247 -16.93 -2.02 12.67
N LEU A 248 -16.87 -1.96 11.33
CA LEU A 248 -18.01 -2.24 10.46
C LEU A 248 -18.07 -3.70 10.02
N TRP A 249 -17.01 -4.47 10.29
CA TRP A 249 -16.93 -5.91 10.02
C TRP A 249 -16.62 -6.69 11.31
N PRO A 250 -17.63 -7.00 12.15
CA PRO A 250 -17.43 -7.58 13.48
C PRO A 250 -16.66 -8.91 13.49
N GLY A 251 -16.82 -9.72 12.44
CA GLY A 251 -16.10 -10.99 12.30
C GLY A 251 -14.63 -10.85 11.89
N TYR A 252 -14.16 -9.64 11.55
CA TYR A 252 -12.77 -9.44 11.16
C TYR A 252 -11.90 -9.19 12.38
N GLN A 253 -10.97 -10.12 12.61
CA GLN A 253 -9.93 -9.99 13.61
C GLN A 253 -8.61 -10.52 13.06
N LYS A 254 -7.52 -9.83 13.38
CA LYS A 254 -6.15 -10.32 13.21
C LYS A 254 -5.39 -10.16 14.50
N VAL A 255 -4.69 -11.21 14.90
CA VAL A 255 -3.87 -11.22 16.11
C VAL A 255 -2.42 -11.41 15.70
N PHE A 256 -1.54 -10.58 16.23
CA PHE A 256 -0.11 -10.68 16.03
C PHE A 256 0.58 -10.81 17.38
N LEU A 257 1.43 -11.83 17.54
CA LEU A 257 2.29 -11.93 18.70
C LEU A 257 3.37 -10.83 18.65
N LEU A 258 3.51 -10.07 19.74
CA LEU A 258 4.48 -8.97 19.83
C LEU A 258 5.91 -9.48 19.61
N GLU A 259 6.23 -10.68 20.07
CA GLU A 259 7.54 -11.32 19.85
C GLU A 259 7.85 -11.61 18.38
N GLU A 260 6.85 -11.71 17.50
CA GLU A 260 7.02 -11.92 16.06
C GLU A 260 7.09 -10.60 15.28
N LEU A 261 6.76 -9.49 15.96
CA LEU A 261 6.82 -8.18 15.36
C LEU A 261 8.25 -7.66 15.40
N ARG A 262 8.67 -7.08 14.28
CA ARG A 262 9.94 -6.35 14.18
C ARG A 262 9.73 -4.90 14.57
N GLU A 263 8.72 -4.29 13.97
CA GLU A 263 8.38 -2.90 14.21
C GLU A 263 6.91 -2.61 13.89
N VAL A 264 6.39 -1.55 14.49
CA VAL A 264 5.10 -0.96 14.17
C VAL A 264 5.34 0.44 13.64
N ALA A 265 4.87 0.73 12.44
CA ALA A 265 4.97 2.06 11.85
C ALA A 265 3.60 2.73 11.83
N TYR A 266 3.55 3.98 12.26
CA TYR A 266 2.39 4.85 12.08
C TYR A 266 2.59 5.64 10.81
N GLU A 267 1.72 5.44 9.83
CA GLU A 267 1.91 5.96 8.49
C GLU A 267 0.69 6.73 8.01
N HIS A 268 0.93 7.75 7.16
CA HIS A 268 -0.10 8.21 6.25
C HIS A 268 -0.19 7.22 5.09
N LYS A 269 -1.38 6.67 4.85
CA LYS A 269 -1.69 5.87 3.67
C LYS A 269 -2.39 6.76 2.64
N GLY A 270 -1.73 7.04 1.52
CA GLY A 270 -2.25 7.95 0.48
C GLY A 270 -2.38 9.40 0.96
N LYS A 271 -3.52 10.05 0.63
CA LYS A 271 -3.83 11.46 0.93
C LYS A 271 -4.18 11.73 2.41
N GLY A 272 -3.43 11.17 3.36
CA GLY A 272 -3.49 11.58 4.76
C GLY A 272 -4.21 10.66 5.74
N LEU A 273 -4.80 9.54 5.30
CA LEU A 273 -5.45 8.60 6.23
C LEU A 273 -4.43 7.95 7.16
N HIS A 274 -4.68 8.01 8.47
CA HIS A 274 -3.80 7.43 9.48
C HIS A 274 -3.93 5.92 9.50
N ALA A 275 -2.81 5.22 9.38
CA ALA A 275 -2.77 3.76 9.41
C ALA A 275 -1.67 3.26 10.35
N ILE A 276 -1.93 2.07 10.91
CA ILE A 276 -0.94 1.27 11.61
C ILE A 276 -0.43 0.21 10.64
N LYS A 277 0.87 0.25 10.35
CA LYS A 277 1.58 -0.78 9.60
C LYS A 277 2.32 -1.67 10.58
N VAL A 278 2.00 -2.95 10.53
CA VAL A 278 2.63 -4.00 11.33
C VAL A 278 3.66 -4.69 10.44
N ILE A 279 4.93 -4.68 10.85
CA ILE A 279 6.04 -5.30 10.13
C ILE A 279 6.57 -6.44 11.00
N ARG A 280 6.49 -7.65 10.46
CA ARG A 280 6.89 -8.87 11.14
C ARG A 280 8.39 -9.13 10.95
N LYS A 281 8.96 -10.04 11.75
CA LYS A 281 10.36 -10.48 11.60
C LYS A 281 10.66 -11.11 10.23
N ASP A 282 9.66 -11.69 9.55
CA ASP A 282 9.76 -12.18 8.17
C ASP A 282 9.60 -11.08 7.10
N PHE A 283 9.60 -9.80 7.49
CA PHE A 283 9.32 -8.63 6.65
C PHE A 283 7.95 -8.60 5.96
N LYS A 284 7.04 -9.54 6.28
CA LYS A 284 5.67 -9.41 5.80
C LYS A 284 5.00 -8.25 6.51
N THR A 285 4.34 -7.41 5.73
CA THR A 285 3.72 -6.18 6.20
C THR A 285 2.20 -6.26 6.09
N HIS A 286 1.52 -5.67 7.06
CA HIS A 286 0.08 -5.47 7.03
C HIS A 286 -0.25 -4.05 7.45
N SER A 287 -1.02 -3.33 6.65
CA SER A 287 -1.40 -1.94 6.91
C SER A 287 -2.90 -1.85 7.14
N PHE A 288 -3.28 -1.25 8.27
CA PHE A 288 -4.66 -1.10 8.72
C PHE A 288 -4.97 0.37 8.95
N ILE A 289 -5.92 0.91 8.18
CA ILE A 289 -6.33 2.31 8.33
C ILE A 289 -7.22 2.43 9.57
N ALA A 290 -6.81 3.28 10.51
CA ALA A 290 -7.49 3.51 11.78
C ALA A 290 -7.86 4.98 11.90
N ASP A 291 -8.64 5.47 10.94
CA ASP A 291 -8.97 6.89 10.77
C ASP A 291 -9.82 7.45 11.94
N GLY A 292 -10.51 6.56 12.66
CA GLY A 292 -11.31 6.93 13.83
C GLY A 292 -10.49 7.34 15.07
N LEU A 293 -9.20 7.01 15.13
CA LEU A 293 -8.35 7.26 16.29
C LEU A 293 -7.97 8.74 16.43
N SER A 294 -8.14 9.30 17.63
CA SER A 294 -7.63 10.64 17.94
C SER A 294 -6.11 10.66 18.05
N LYS A 295 -5.53 11.85 17.92
CA LYS A 295 -4.10 12.10 18.22
C LYS A 295 -3.72 11.60 19.63
N ARG A 296 -4.59 11.78 20.63
CA ARG A 296 -4.34 11.30 22.01
C ARG A 296 -4.30 9.78 22.07
N GLU A 297 -5.22 9.09 21.39
CA GLU A 297 -5.23 7.62 21.32
C GLU A 297 -4.00 7.09 20.59
N TRP A 298 -3.58 7.71 19.48
CA TRP A 298 -2.34 7.38 18.79
C TRP A 298 -1.11 7.52 19.69
N LEU A 299 -1.02 8.60 20.48
CA LEU A 299 0.08 8.80 21.43
C LEU A 299 0.05 7.75 22.56
N ASN A 300 -1.12 7.48 23.14
CA ASN A 300 -1.24 6.46 24.18
C ASN A 300 -0.91 5.06 23.67
N LEU A 301 -1.31 4.74 22.44
CA LEU A 301 -0.98 3.49 21.76
C LEU A 301 0.54 3.36 21.56
N ARG A 302 1.20 4.45 21.11
CA ARG A 302 2.65 4.52 20.91
C ARG A 302 3.38 4.23 22.20
N ASP A 303 2.97 4.90 23.26
CA ASP A 303 3.63 4.83 24.55
C ASP A 303 3.45 3.43 25.15
N LYS A 304 2.27 2.80 24.97
CA LYS A 304 2.03 1.42 25.40
C LYS A 304 2.87 0.40 24.62
N LEU A 305 2.98 0.52 23.30
CA LEU A 305 3.85 -0.35 22.49
C LEU A 305 5.32 -0.20 22.90
N ARG A 306 5.79 1.04 23.11
CA ARG A 306 7.17 1.30 23.55
C ARG A 306 7.46 0.73 24.93
N ALA A 307 6.50 0.82 25.85
CA ALA A 307 6.61 0.21 27.18
C ALA A 307 6.76 -1.32 27.12
N GLN A 308 6.30 -1.96 26.04
CA GLN A 308 6.45 -3.39 25.78
C GLN A 308 7.72 -3.73 24.97
N GLY A 309 8.65 -2.78 24.83
CA GLY A 309 9.90 -2.99 24.09
C GLY A 309 9.75 -2.96 22.57
N MET A 310 8.56 -2.63 22.04
CA MET A 310 8.36 -2.58 20.59
C MET A 310 8.95 -1.31 19.98
N ARG A 311 9.67 -1.47 18.86
CA ARG A 311 10.10 -0.34 18.03
C ARG A 311 8.90 0.26 17.32
N VAL A 312 8.60 1.53 17.62
CA VAL A 312 7.51 2.29 16.98
C VAL A 312 8.07 3.43 16.13
N ARG A 313 7.87 3.36 14.81
CA ARG A 313 8.24 4.41 13.85
C ARG A 313 7.07 5.36 13.66
N ASN A 314 7.27 6.66 13.90
CA ASN A 314 6.22 7.66 13.82
C ASN A 314 6.40 8.55 12.59
N GLU A 315 5.65 8.25 11.52
CA GLU A 315 5.65 9.05 10.29
C GLU A 315 4.47 10.04 10.24
N LEU A 316 3.58 10.00 11.22
CA LEU A 316 2.42 10.90 11.30
C LEU A 316 2.76 12.30 11.84
N GLY A 317 4.00 12.50 12.30
CA GLY A 317 4.42 13.74 12.96
C GLY A 317 3.68 14.02 14.28
N ILE A 318 2.92 13.07 14.83
CA ILE A 318 2.16 13.27 16.07
C ILE A 318 3.13 13.28 17.25
N ARG A 319 3.27 14.44 17.90
CA ARG A 319 4.11 14.65 19.09
C ARG A 319 3.28 15.21 20.24
N ARG A 320 3.69 14.96 21.48
CA ARG A 320 3.13 15.70 22.62
C ARG A 320 3.61 17.15 22.54
N LYS A 321 2.79 18.13 22.94
CA LYS A 321 3.20 19.56 22.92
C LYS A 321 4.56 19.81 23.62
N ARG A 322 4.89 19.04 24.66
CA ARG A 322 6.18 19.13 25.39
C ARG A 322 7.39 18.55 24.63
N GLU A 323 7.16 17.70 23.63
CA GLU A 323 8.20 17.11 22.76
C GLU A 323 8.50 18.00 21.52
N ALA A 324 7.80 19.13 21.37
CA ALA A 324 7.92 20.01 20.21
C ALA A 324 8.76 21.28 20.48
N THR A 325 9.20 21.48 21.73
CA THR A 325 9.97 22.63 22.21
C THR A 325 11.44 22.29 22.51
N VAL A 326 11.90 21.13 22.08
CA VAL A 326 13.30 20.69 22.07
C VAL A 326 13.61 20.28 20.62
#